data_AF-A0A7S2LDJ7-F1
#
_entry.id   AF-A0A7S2LDJ7-F1
#
_cell.length_a   1.000
_cell.length_b   1.000
_cell.length_c   1.000
_cell.angle_alpha   90.00
_cell.angle_beta   90.00
_cell.angle_gamma   90.00
#
_symmetry.space_group_name_H-M   'P 1'
#
loop_
_entity.id
_entity.type
_entity.pdbx_description
1 polymer ?
#
loop_
_entity_poly.entity_id
_entity_poly.type
_entity_poly.pdbx_seq_one_letter_code
_entity_poly.pdbx_strand_id
1 'polypeptide(L)'
;GLTHLSRSLPVNRPKPTHYRFMMCRELRCPIPELLPQIKCSKCKKSPEIDIYGDHLMVCTSKTKAHNHFRDVLYTVAQQLCPITQDILNGKCIELEPPGIAPSHPENKPADVLLHLNNDTFTHIKKVAIDVTFVKHENFKVPTSPMMSSSTMTEQVFRHHTKFEHKKFSGQTQSRRRSDGSLADGQEVMRDLINLRYQFIPATFDSFGQLGPTITDLLHGPNT
;
A
#
# COMPACT_ATOMS: atom_id res chain seq x y z
N GLY A 1 7.43 -0.55 12.12
CA GLY A 1 7.41 0.34 13.29
C GLY A 1 7.67 -0.33 14.64
N LEU A 2 8.61 -1.28 14.77
CA LEU A 2 9.02 -1.89 16.06
C LEU A 2 10.49 -1.63 16.42
N THR A 3 11.16 -0.75 15.66
CA THR A 3 12.59 -0.45 15.78
C THR A 3 12.88 0.82 16.57
N HIS A 4 11.88 1.69 16.80
CA HIS A 4 12.08 3.01 17.42
C HIS A 4 11.70 3.10 18.90
N LEU A 5 11.05 2.07 19.46
CA LEU A 5 10.77 2.00 20.89
C LEU A 5 11.87 1.24 21.60
N SER A 6 12.38 1.80 22.69
CA SER A 6 13.43 1.14 23.47
C SER A 6 12.96 -0.23 23.93
N ARG A 7 13.67 -1.27 23.49
CA ARG A 7 13.48 -2.66 23.93
C ARG A 7 13.98 -2.90 25.35
N SER A 8 14.66 -1.93 25.97
CA SER A 8 15.02 -2.03 27.38
C SER A 8 13.76 -2.12 28.26
N LEU A 9 12.68 -1.45 27.86
CA LEU A 9 11.37 -1.53 28.52
C LEU A 9 10.62 -2.82 28.10
N PRO A 10 10.28 -3.73 29.05
CA PRO A 10 9.62 -4.99 28.73
C PRO A 10 8.29 -4.84 27.96
N VAL A 11 7.53 -3.79 28.23
CA VAL A 11 6.24 -3.50 27.56
C VAL A 11 6.39 -3.25 26.05
N ASN A 12 7.55 -2.78 25.61
CA ASN A 12 7.84 -2.53 24.20
C ASN A 12 8.36 -3.78 23.47
N ARG A 13 8.59 -4.89 24.18
CA ARG A 13 9.14 -6.10 23.58
C ARG A 13 8.01 -6.89 22.92
N PRO A 14 8.07 -7.17 21.61
CA PRO A 14 7.18 -8.15 21.02
C PRO A 14 7.39 -9.51 21.69
N LYS A 15 6.33 -10.32 21.74
CA LYS A 15 6.43 -11.71 22.24
C LYS A 15 7.56 -12.45 21.51
N PRO A 16 8.37 -13.29 22.19
CA PRO A 16 9.49 -13.98 21.56
C PRO A 16 9.13 -14.75 20.29
N THR A 17 7.95 -15.38 20.28
CA THR A 17 7.41 -16.09 19.11
C THR A 17 7.14 -15.17 17.93
N HIS A 18 6.50 -14.02 18.16
CA HIS A 18 6.29 -13.01 17.13
C HIS A 18 7.61 -12.43 16.63
N TYR A 19 8.54 -12.15 17.54
CA TYR A 19 9.85 -11.61 17.18
C TYR A 19 10.62 -12.59 16.29
N ARG A 20 10.72 -13.86 16.70
CA ARG A 20 11.38 -14.92 15.93
C ARG A 20 10.71 -15.09 14.56
N PHE A 21 9.39 -15.15 14.51
CA PHE A 21 8.64 -15.24 13.26
C PHE A 21 8.97 -14.07 12.32
N MET A 22 8.93 -12.83 12.82
CA MET A 22 9.28 -11.65 12.04
C MET A 22 10.73 -11.69 11.57
N MET A 23 11.68 -12.02 12.44
CA MET A 23 13.10 -12.10 12.09
C MET A 23 13.38 -13.18 11.04
N CYS A 24 12.78 -14.36 11.16
CA CYS A 24 12.92 -15.41 10.15
C CYS A 24 12.39 -14.94 8.79
N ARG A 25 11.29 -14.18 8.77
CA ARG A 25 10.74 -13.62 7.53
C ARG A 25 11.62 -12.55 6.91
N GLU A 26 12.06 -11.57 7.71
CA GLU A 26 12.98 -10.52 7.25
C GLU A 26 14.28 -11.11 6.70
N LEU A 27 14.84 -12.12 7.38
CA LEU A 27 16.08 -12.79 6.96
C LEU A 27 15.87 -13.90 5.93
N ARG A 28 14.63 -14.10 5.44
CA ARG A 28 14.28 -15.21 4.53
C ARG A 28 14.78 -16.58 5.00
N CYS A 29 14.74 -16.82 6.31
CA CYS A 29 15.02 -18.11 6.92
C CYS A 29 13.75 -18.95 7.02
N PRO A 30 13.85 -20.29 6.92
CA PRO A 30 12.72 -21.17 7.19
C PRO A 30 12.16 -20.91 8.60
N ILE A 31 10.85 -20.72 8.69
CA ILE A 31 10.11 -20.57 9.94
C ILE A 31 9.90 -21.97 10.49
N PRO A 32 10.50 -22.34 11.65
CA PRO A 32 10.46 -23.72 12.13
C PRO A 32 9.05 -24.24 12.39
N GLU A 33 8.15 -23.35 12.78
CA GLU A 33 6.73 -23.64 12.98
C GLU A 33 6.01 -24.01 11.68
N LEU A 34 6.54 -23.66 10.51
CA LEU A 34 5.96 -23.94 9.18
C LEU A 34 6.64 -25.10 8.45
N LEU A 35 7.77 -25.62 8.96
CA LEU A 35 8.48 -26.77 8.37
C LEU A 35 7.61 -28.02 8.19
N PRO A 36 6.64 -28.35 9.08
CA PRO A 36 5.73 -29.48 8.88
C PRO A 36 4.75 -29.35 7.70
N GLN A 37 4.94 -28.41 6.76
CA GLN A 37 4.10 -28.16 5.59
C GLN A 37 2.61 -28.00 5.97
N ILE A 38 2.35 -26.92 6.70
CA ILE A 38 1.01 -26.62 7.21
C ILE A 38 0.12 -26.15 6.06
N LYS A 39 -1.06 -26.75 5.91
CA LYS A 39 -2.08 -26.27 4.96
C LYS A 39 -2.76 -25.01 5.52
N CYS A 40 -2.96 -24.01 4.67
CA CYS A 40 -3.71 -22.84 5.10
C CYS A 40 -5.21 -23.16 5.26
N SER A 41 -5.75 -22.91 6.46
CA SER A 41 -7.15 -23.18 6.81
C SER A 41 -8.16 -22.20 6.21
N LYS A 42 -7.69 -21.09 5.63
CA LYS A 42 -8.53 -19.98 5.15
C LYS A 42 -8.69 -19.95 3.62
N CYS A 43 -7.89 -20.71 2.90
CA CYS A 43 -7.90 -20.75 1.45
C CYS A 43 -8.60 -22.02 0.96
N LYS A 44 -9.63 -21.87 0.12
CA LYS A 44 -10.41 -23.01 -0.42
C LYS A 44 -9.57 -24.05 -1.18
N LYS A 45 -8.39 -23.67 -1.69
CA LYS A 45 -7.49 -24.55 -2.45
C LYS A 45 -6.41 -25.24 -1.59
N SER A 46 -6.35 -24.96 -0.28
CA SER A 46 -5.35 -25.50 0.66
C SER A 46 -3.91 -25.62 0.12
N PRO A 47 -3.33 -24.60 -0.55
CA PRO A 47 -1.89 -24.60 -0.78
C PRO A 47 -1.16 -24.75 0.55
N GLU A 48 -0.07 -25.51 0.53
CA GLU A 48 0.89 -25.52 1.62
C GLU A 48 1.37 -24.10 1.87
N ILE A 49 1.37 -23.70 3.13
CA ILE A 49 2.03 -22.47 3.55
C ILE A 49 3.51 -22.71 3.31
N ASP A 50 4.13 -21.84 2.52
CA ASP A 50 5.56 -21.90 2.29
C ASP A 50 6.33 -21.74 3.61
N ILE A 51 7.52 -22.33 3.67
CA ILE A 51 8.37 -22.31 4.86
C ILE A 51 8.78 -20.89 5.29
N TYR A 52 8.59 -19.87 4.44
CA TYR A 52 8.87 -18.46 4.75
C TYR A 52 7.60 -17.69 5.17
N GLY A 53 6.43 -18.32 5.16
CA GLY A 53 5.16 -17.75 5.58
C GLY A 53 4.59 -16.66 4.66
N ASP A 54 5.05 -16.54 3.41
CA ASP A 54 4.54 -15.54 2.45
C ASP A 54 3.05 -15.73 2.17
N HIS A 55 2.62 -17.00 2.06
CA HIS A 55 1.23 -17.36 1.85
C HIS A 55 0.31 -16.75 2.91
N LEU A 56 0.70 -16.73 4.18
CA LEU A 56 -0.12 -16.22 5.27
C LEU A 56 -0.45 -14.73 5.11
N MET A 57 0.50 -13.95 4.59
CA MET A 57 0.35 -12.50 4.37
C MET A 57 -0.51 -12.18 3.16
N VAL A 58 -0.41 -13.00 2.11
CA VAL A 58 -1.14 -12.76 0.86
C VAL A 58 -2.56 -13.31 0.93
N CYS A 59 -2.76 -14.45 1.62
CA CYS A 59 -4.02 -15.18 1.59
C CYS A 59 -5.11 -14.55 2.45
N THR A 60 -4.79 -13.96 3.60
CA THR A 60 -5.79 -13.76 4.66
C THR A 60 -5.94 -12.33 5.13
N SER A 61 -4.98 -11.46 4.79
CA SER A 61 -4.87 -10.14 5.39
C SER A 61 -4.98 -8.98 4.41
N LYS A 62 -5.20 -9.17 3.10
CA LYS A 62 -5.18 -8.04 2.13
C LYS A 62 -6.08 -6.88 2.57
N THR A 63 -7.35 -7.13 2.85
CA THR A 63 -8.29 -6.08 3.28
C THR A 63 -7.93 -5.49 4.64
N LYS A 64 -7.54 -6.32 5.61
CA LYS A 64 -7.16 -5.82 6.94
C LYS A 64 -5.88 -4.99 6.92
N ALA A 65 -4.88 -5.43 6.15
CA ALA A 65 -3.63 -4.72 5.94
C ALA A 65 -3.89 -3.41 5.18
N HIS A 66 -4.65 -3.45 4.09
CA HIS A 66 -5.11 -2.26 3.37
C HIS A 66 -5.74 -1.23 4.32
N ASN A 67 -6.77 -1.64 5.07
CA ASN A 67 -7.46 -0.75 6.00
C ASN A 67 -6.51 -0.20 7.06
N HIS A 68 -5.62 -1.03 7.61
CA HIS A 68 -4.65 -0.58 8.60
C HIS A 68 -3.71 0.49 8.04
N PHE A 69 -3.12 0.27 6.86
CA PHE A 69 -2.23 1.25 6.22
C PHE A 69 -2.98 2.53 5.85
N ARG A 70 -4.18 2.42 5.29
CA ARG A 70 -5.06 3.55 5.02
C ARG A 70 -5.33 4.37 6.28
N ASP A 71 -5.77 3.72 7.36
CA ASP A 71 -6.17 4.40 8.60
C ASP A 71 -4.97 5.07 9.29
N VAL A 72 -3.79 4.42 9.25
CA VAL A 72 -2.54 5.00 9.73
C VAL A 72 -2.15 6.21 8.89
N LEU A 73 -2.19 6.10 7.56
CA LEU A 73 -1.86 7.21 6.67
C LEU A 73 -2.79 8.40 6.90
N TYR A 74 -4.10 8.15 7.01
CA TYR A 74 -5.09 9.17 7.36
C TYR A 74 -4.76 9.87 8.69
N THR A 75 -4.53 9.08 9.74
CA THR A 75 -4.24 9.61 11.08
C THR A 75 -2.96 10.45 11.10
N VAL A 76 -1.90 9.95 10.44
CA VAL A 76 -0.61 10.65 10.34
C VAL A 76 -0.76 11.94 9.53
N ALA A 77 -1.44 11.88 8.38
CA ALA A 77 -1.66 13.05 7.53
C ALA A 77 -2.43 14.15 8.26
N GLN A 78 -3.45 13.80 9.07
CA GLN A 78 -4.22 14.78 9.87
C GLN A 78 -3.37 15.55 10.87
N GLN A 79 -2.31 14.92 11.39
CA GLN A 79 -1.42 15.54 12.36
C GLN A 79 -0.28 16.31 11.68
N LEU A 80 0.31 15.75 10.62
CA LEU A 80 1.54 16.26 10.02
C LEU A 80 1.31 17.25 8.89
N CYS A 81 0.35 17.02 7.99
CA CYS A 81 0.17 17.89 6.83
C CYS A 81 -0.20 19.34 7.18
N PRO A 82 -0.97 19.63 8.24
CA PRO A 82 -1.21 21.02 8.65
C PRO A 82 0.06 21.78 9.06
N ILE A 83 1.11 21.08 9.48
CA ILE A 83 2.38 21.69 9.90
C ILE A 83 3.10 22.33 8.71
N THR A 84 2.96 21.75 7.51
CA THR A 84 3.60 22.29 6.29
C THR A 84 2.87 23.52 5.73
N GLN A 85 1.68 23.86 6.27
CA GLN A 85 0.80 24.95 5.81
C GLN A 85 0.24 24.79 4.39
N ASP A 86 0.61 23.72 3.67
CA ASP A 86 -0.01 23.35 2.39
C ASP A 86 -1.45 22.86 2.58
N ILE A 87 -1.83 22.46 3.80
CA ILE A 87 -3.16 22.05 4.20
C ILE A 87 -3.58 22.88 5.41
N LEU A 88 -4.77 23.46 5.38
CA LEU A 88 -5.20 24.42 6.41
C LEU A 88 -5.30 23.78 7.81
N ASN A 89 -5.87 22.57 7.90
CA ASN A 89 -5.99 21.80 9.14
C ASN A 89 -6.39 20.34 8.83
N GLY A 90 -6.37 19.48 9.85
CA GLY A 90 -6.69 18.05 9.70
C GLY A 90 -8.12 17.73 9.22
N LYS A 91 -9.06 18.70 9.22
CA LYS A 91 -10.40 18.51 8.63
C LYS A 91 -10.40 18.58 7.11
N CYS A 92 -9.34 19.15 6.52
CA CYS A 92 -9.09 19.14 5.08
C CYS A 92 -8.54 17.80 4.60
N ILE A 93 -8.69 16.73 5.38
CA ILE A 93 -8.26 15.38 5.04
C ILE A 93 -9.45 14.45 5.28
N GLU A 94 -9.81 13.70 4.25
CA GLU A 94 -10.99 12.83 4.23
C GLU A 94 -10.59 11.37 4.02
N LEU A 95 -11.33 10.48 4.68
CA LEU A 95 -11.16 9.03 4.57
C LEU A 95 -12.23 8.48 3.62
N GLU A 96 -11.81 7.85 2.53
CA GLU A 96 -12.68 7.22 1.52
C GLU A 96 -13.88 8.09 1.06
N PRO A 97 -13.64 9.34 0.62
CA PRO A 97 -14.73 10.24 0.26
C PRO A 97 -15.45 9.75 -1.01
N PRO A 98 -16.80 9.68 -0.98
CA PRO A 98 -17.59 9.36 -2.17
C PRO A 98 -17.67 10.56 -3.13
N GLY A 99 -18.08 10.32 -4.38
CA GLY A 99 -18.46 11.41 -5.29
C GLY A 99 -17.31 12.25 -5.86
N ILE A 100 -16.05 11.88 -5.62
CA ILE A 100 -14.91 12.66 -6.10
C ILE A 100 -14.59 12.47 -7.60
N ALA A 101 -15.18 11.43 -8.22
CA ALA A 101 -15.22 11.23 -9.66
C ALA A 101 -16.70 11.33 -10.13
N PRO A 102 -17.15 12.48 -10.66
CA PRO A 102 -18.56 12.71 -10.98
C PRO A 102 -19.16 11.74 -12.01
N SER A 103 -18.36 11.21 -12.92
CA SER A 103 -18.79 10.15 -13.86
C SER A 103 -19.18 8.86 -13.15
N HIS A 104 -18.62 8.61 -11.96
CA HIS A 104 -18.80 7.41 -11.16
C HIS A 104 -18.89 7.75 -9.66
N PRO A 105 -19.99 8.36 -9.19
CA PRO A 105 -20.09 8.88 -7.83
C PRO A 105 -20.04 7.79 -6.75
N GLU A 106 -20.39 6.56 -7.08
CA GLU A 106 -20.29 5.38 -6.21
C GLU A 106 -18.86 4.88 -6.03
N ASN A 107 -17.96 5.24 -6.95
CA ASN A 107 -16.56 4.87 -6.84
C ASN A 107 -15.86 5.75 -5.80
N LYS A 108 -15.00 5.11 -5.02
CA LYS A 108 -14.11 5.74 -4.06
C LYS A 108 -12.69 5.58 -4.56
N PRO A 109 -12.23 6.43 -5.50
CA PRO A 109 -10.92 6.27 -6.08
C PRO A 109 -9.79 6.74 -5.15
N ALA A 110 -10.11 7.41 -4.04
CA ALA A 110 -9.14 7.77 -3.00
C ALA A 110 -9.50 7.06 -1.69
N ASP A 111 -8.53 6.38 -1.11
CA ASP A 111 -8.57 5.90 0.27
C ASP A 111 -8.37 7.04 1.27
N VAL A 112 -7.49 7.99 0.92
CA VAL A 112 -7.25 9.23 1.67
C VAL A 112 -7.22 10.39 0.68
N LEU A 113 -7.99 11.44 0.95
CA LEU A 113 -8.01 12.66 0.15
C LEU A 113 -7.50 13.84 0.96
N LEU A 114 -6.57 14.60 0.40
CA LEU A 114 -6.02 15.80 1.00
C LEU A 114 -6.44 17.01 0.18
N HIS A 115 -7.01 18.02 0.84
CA HIS A 115 -7.35 19.30 0.21
C HIS A 115 -6.22 20.29 0.45
N LEU A 116 -5.57 20.70 -0.63
CA LEU A 116 -4.51 21.70 -0.56
C LEU A 116 -5.12 23.08 -0.35
N ASN A 117 -4.39 23.94 0.36
CA ASN A 117 -4.78 25.32 0.58
C ASN A 117 -4.83 26.06 -0.77
N ASN A 118 -5.85 26.90 -0.95
CA ASN A 118 -6.06 27.63 -2.20
C ASN A 118 -4.94 28.62 -2.52
N ASP A 119 -4.23 29.08 -1.48
CA ASP A 119 -3.10 30.02 -1.58
C ASP A 119 -1.81 29.37 -2.07
N THR A 120 -1.78 28.03 -2.19
CA THR A 120 -0.65 27.36 -2.82
C THR A 120 -0.61 27.70 -4.32
N PHE A 121 0.55 28.16 -4.82
CA PHE A 121 0.77 28.50 -6.24
C PHE A 121 0.74 27.27 -7.17
N THR A 122 0.22 26.14 -6.73
CA THR A 122 0.12 24.92 -7.53
C THR A 122 -1.20 24.86 -8.31
N HIS A 123 -1.11 24.27 -9.49
CA HIS A 123 -2.28 23.92 -10.31
C HIS A 123 -3.06 22.76 -9.70
N ILE A 124 -2.45 21.97 -8.81
CA ILE A 124 -3.08 20.86 -8.08
C ILE A 124 -3.90 21.45 -6.93
N LYS A 125 -5.13 20.96 -6.75
CA LYS A 125 -6.02 21.39 -5.65
C LYS A 125 -6.24 20.31 -4.61
N LYS A 126 -6.14 19.05 -5.01
CA LYS A 126 -6.31 17.92 -4.08
C LYS A 126 -5.31 16.82 -4.39
N VAL A 127 -4.97 16.04 -3.37
CA VAL A 127 -4.14 14.84 -3.53
C VAL A 127 -5.00 13.64 -3.15
N ALA A 128 -5.27 12.77 -4.11
CA ALA A 128 -6.01 11.52 -3.91
C ALA A 128 -5.02 10.36 -3.77
N ILE A 129 -4.93 9.79 -2.58
CA ILE A 129 -4.08 8.64 -2.30
C ILE A 129 -4.93 7.37 -2.29
N ASP A 130 -4.53 6.39 -3.09
CA ASP A 130 -5.14 5.06 -3.17
C ASP A 130 -4.14 4.02 -2.69
N VAL A 131 -4.41 3.42 -1.54
CA VAL A 131 -3.57 2.41 -0.92
C VAL A 131 -3.73 1.10 -1.68
N THR A 132 -2.63 0.43 -1.97
CA THR A 132 -2.68 -0.87 -2.63
C THR A 132 -1.70 -1.82 -1.98
N PHE A 133 -2.24 -2.86 -1.34
CA PHE A 133 -1.42 -3.97 -0.88
C PHE A 133 -1.05 -4.88 -2.06
N VAL A 134 0.21 -4.82 -2.46
CA VAL A 134 0.79 -5.57 -3.56
C VAL A 134 1.11 -6.97 -3.06
N LYS A 135 0.63 -7.97 -3.81
CA LYS A 135 0.95 -9.36 -3.51
C LYS A 135 2.37 -9.64 -3.97
N HIS A 136 3.16 -10.28 -3.13
CA HIS A 136 4.39 -10.91 -3.55
C HIS A 136 4.00 -12.08 -4.48
N GLU A 137 4.19 -11.93 -5.79
CA GLU A 137 4.17 -13.08 -6.70
C GLU A 137 5.40 -13.88 -6.33
N ASN A 138 5.27 -15.15 -5.90
CA ASN A 138 6.38 -16.02 -5.48
C ASN A 138 7.66 -15.65 -6.21
N PHE A 139 8.51 -14.81 -5.60
CA PHE A 139 9.78 -14.46 -6.21
C PHE A 139 10.45 -15.81 -6.30
N LYS A 140 10.66 -16.30 -7.52
CA LYS A 140 11.47 -17.50 -7.71
C LYS A 140 12.76 -17.14 -7.01
N VAL A 141 13.02 -17.80 -5.87
CA VAL A 141 14.27 -17.64 -5.14
C VAL A 141 15.33 -17.70 -6.21
N PRO A 142 16.14 -16.64 -6.40
CA PRO A 142 17.15 -16.66 -7.43
C PRO A 142 17.96 -17.93 -7.23
N THR A 143 17.95 -18.81 -8.23
CA THR A 143 18.72 -20.06 -8.19
C THR A 143 20.23 -19.78 -8.14
N SER A 144 20.62 -18.49 -8.26
CA SER A 144 21.99 -18.01 -8.16
C SER A 144 22.22 -17.32 -6.80
N PRO A 145 23.18 -17.79 -5.99
CA PRO A 145 23.52 -17.22 -4.68
C PRO A 145 24.22 -15.84 -4.75
N MET A 146 24.24 -15.19 -5.92
CA MET A 146 24.99 -13.96 -6.18
C MET A 146 24.14 -12.79 -6.73
N MET A 147 22.83 -12.76 -6.49
CA MET A 147 22.10 -11.53 -6.76
C MET A 147 22.50 -10.46 -5.74
N SER A 148 23.12 -9.37 -6.21
CA SER A 148 23.47 -8.24 -5.36
C SER A 148 22.20 -7.61 -4.78
N SER A 149 22.34 -6.98 -3.60
CA SER A 149 21.27 -6.22 -2.96
C SER A 149 20.64 -5.20 -3.92
N SER A 150 21.44 -4.58 -4.79
CA SER A 150 20.96 -3.64 -5.82
C SER A 150 19.96 -4.25 -6.80
N THR A 151 20.21 -5.48 -7.28
CA THR A 151 19.30 -6.14 -8.23
C THR A 151 18.02 -6.62 -7.57
N MET A 152 18.07 -7.01 -6.29
CA MET A 152 16.86 -7.33 -5.50
C MET A 152 15.99 -6.08 -5.30
N THR A 153 16.59 -4.95 -4.94
CA THR A 153 15.88 -3.65 -4.82
C THR A 153 15.24 -3.25 -6.14
N GLU A 154 15.93 -3.45 -7.27
CA GLU A 154 15.37 -3.12 -8.57
C GLU A 154 14.17 -4.00 -8.96
N GLN A 155 14.20 -5.29 -8.64
CA GLN A 155 13.07 -6.18 -8.88
C GLN A 155 11.84 -5.82 -8.06
N VAL A 156 12.04 -5.49 -6.78
CA VAL A 156 10.99 -4.96 -5.91
C VAL A 156 10.41 -3.68 -6.51
N PHE A 157 11.26 -2.73 -6.88
CA PHE A 157 10.85 -1.45 -7.45
C PHE A 157 9.98 -1.66 -8.69
N ARG A 158 10.45 -2.47 -9.65
CA ARG A 158 9.70 -2.84 -10.87
C ARG A 158 8.36 -3.50 -10.55
N HIS A 159 8.31 -4.33 -9.50
CA HIS A 159 7.07 -4.97 -9.07
C HIS A 159 6.06 -3.94 -8.57
N HIS A 160 6.46 -3.03 -7.70
CA HIS A 160 5.60 -1.92 -7.27
C HIS A 160 5.15 -1.04 -8.45
N THR A 161 6.08 -0.63 -9.34
CA THR A 161 5.78 0.17 -10.54
C THR A 161 4.72 -0.49 -11.42
N LYS A 162 4.76 -1.82 -11.60
CA LYS A 162 3.74 -2.57 -12.37
C LYS A 162 2.33 -2.38 -11.79
N PHE A 163 2.19 -2.36 -10.46
CA PHE A 163 0.88 -2.14 -9.82
C PHE A 163 0.46 -0.68 -9.85
N GLU A 164 1.40 0.26 -9.70
CA GLU A 164 1.14 1.70 -9.83
C GLU A 164 0.67 2.04 -11.25
N HIS A 165 1.35 1.54 -12.29
CA HIS A 165 0.96 1.71 -13.69
C HIS A 165 -0.44 1.16 -13.99
N LYS A 166 -0.84 0.04 -13.38
CA LYS A 166 -2.21 -0.50 -13.52
C LYS A 166 -3.28 0.41 -12.95
N LYS A 167 -2.96 1.19 -11.90
CA LYS A 167 -3.87 2.18 -11.33
C LYS A 167 -3.97 3.40 -12.24
N PHE A 168 -2.84 3.93 -12.68
CA PHE A 168 -2.81 5.06 -13.62
C PHE A 168 -3.50 4.76 -14.95
N SER A 169 -3.36 3.54 -15.46
CA SER A 169 -4.02 3.12 -16.71
C SER A 169 -5.50 2.79 -16.57
N GLY A 170 -6.11 2.99 -15.39
CA GLY A 170 -7.53 2.69 -15.19
C GLY A 170 -7.89 1.21 -15.37
N GLN A 171 -6.90 0.30 -15.47
CA GLN A 171 -7.11 -1.14 -15.66
C GLN A 171 -7.59 -1.86 -14.39
N THR A 172 -8.00 -1.13 -13.36
CA THR A 172 -8.57 -1.75 -12.17
C THR A 172 -9.93 -2.33 -12.54
N GLN A 173 -10.13 -3.60 -12.19
CA GLN A 173 -11.27 -4.44 -12.59
C GLN A 173 -12.52 -3.63 -12.90
N SER A 174 -12.94 -3.65 -14.17
CA SER A 174 -14.18 -3.08 -14.67
C SER A 174 -15.31 -3.39 -13.69
N ARG A 175 -15.71 -2.40 -12.89
CA ARG A 175 -16.85 -2.56 -11.99
C ARG A 175 -18.10 -2.30 -12.80
N ARG A 176 -19.12 -3.14 -12.65
CA ARG A 176 -20.40 -2.84 -13.30
C ARG A 176 -21.02 -1.63 -12.61
N ARG A 177 -21.36 -0.61 -13.40
CA ARG A 177 -22.25 0.48 -13.00
C ARG A 177 -23.59 -0.09 -12.53
N SER A 178 -24.34 0.72 -11.81
CA SER A 178 -25.71 0.41 -11.38
C SER A 178 -26.65 0.10 -12.56
N ASP A 179 -26.35 0.62 -13.75
CA ASP A 179 -27.07 0.36 -15.00
C ASP A 179 -26.58 -0.90 -15.76
N GLY A 180 -25.58 -1.61 -15.23
CA GLY A 180 -25.01 -2.82 -15.81
C GLY A 180 -23.87 -2.60 -16.81
N SER A 181 -23.56 -1.37 -17.21
CA SER A 181 -22.41 -1.06 -18.08
C SER A 181 -21.08 -1.12 -17.32
N LEU A 182 -19.96 -1.26 -18.02
CA LEU A 182 -18.64 -1.33 -17.38
C LEU A 182 -18.16 0.08 -17.04
N ALA A 183 -17.84 0.33 -15.77
CA ALA A 183 -17.14 1.52 -15.35
C ALA A 183 -15.75 1.52 -16.00
N ASP A 184 -15.48 2.53 -16.82
CA ASP A 184 -14.18 2.74 -17.43
C ASP A 184 -13.29 3.48 -16.43
N GLY A 185 -12.24 2.83 -15.94
CA GLY A 185 -11.28 3.47 -15.05
C GLY A 185 -10.60 4.69 -15.68
N GLN A 186 -10.59 4.79 -17.02
CA GLN A 186 -10.11 5.99 -17.72
C GLN A 186 -11.01 7.20 -17.51
N GLU A 187 -12.34 7.02 -17.38
CA GLU A 187 -13.27 8.11 -17.07
C GLU A 187 -13.02 8.65 -15.66
N VAL A 188 -12.81 7.75 -14.69
CA VAL A 188 -12.43 8.13 -13.32
C VAL A 188 -11.13 8.93 -13.31
N MET A 189 -10.09 8.45 -13.98
CA MET A 189 -8.81 9.17 -14.06
C MET A 189 -8.96 10.52 -14.76
N ARG A 190 -9.78 10.60 -15.82
CA ARG A 190 -10.07 11.86 -16.52
C ARG A 190 -10.76 12.87 -15.62
N ASP A 191 -11.74 12.45 -14.83
CA ASP A 191 -12.41 13.32 -13.86
C ASP A 191 -11.44 13.89 -12.83
N LEU A 192 -10.60 13.03 -12.26
CA LEU A 192 -9.59 13.44 -11.29
C LEU A 192 -8.63 14.49 -11.89
N ILE A 193 -8.14 14.26 -13.11
CA ILE A 193 -7.28 15.21 -13.82
C ILE A 193 -8.00 16.53 -14.07
N ASN A 194 -9.22 16.49 -14.61
CA ASN A 194 -10.02 17.69 -14.93
C ASN A 194 -10.32 18.52 -13.68
N LEU A 195 -10.55 17.87 -12.54
CA LEU A 195 -10.80 18.51 -11.27
C LEU A 195 -9.51 18.85 -10.49
N ARG A 196 -8.33 18.72 -11.13
CA ARG A 196 -7.00 19.09 -10.60
C ARG A 196 -6.60 18.28 -9.37
N TYR A 197 -6.88 16.99 -9.39
CA TYR A 197 -6.40 16.04 -8.38
C TYR A 197 -5.05 15.50 -8.83
N GLN A 198 -4.08 15.48 -7.91
CA GLN A 198 -2.90 14.63 -8.03
C GLN A 198 -3.27 13.24 -7.52
N PHE A 199 -3.23 12.24 -8.38
CA PHE A 199 -3.47 10.85 -7.98
C PHE A 199 -2.16 10.18 -7.56
N ILE A 200 -2.18 9.49 -6.42
CA ILE A 200 -1.04 8.78 -5.83
C ILE A 200 -1.44 7.34 -5.54
N PRO A 201 -1.04 6.37 -6.37
CA PRO A 201 -1.13 4.96 -6.01
C PRO A 201 -0.06 4.63 -4.97
N ALA A 202 -0.46 4.52 -3.71
CA ALA A 202 0.43 4.18 -2.61
C ALA A 202 0.52 2.66 -2.46
N THR A 203 1.55 2.06 -3.06
CA THR A 203 1.73 0.61 -3.00
C THR A 203 2.57 0.18 -1.78
N PHE A 204 2.17 -0.91 -1.14
CA PHE A 204 2.84 -1.51 0.01
C PHE A 204 2.88 -3.03 -0.14
N ASP A 205 3.95 -3.69 0.28
CA ASP A 205 4.05 -5.14 0.21
C ASP A 205 4.03 -5.84 1.58
N SER A 206 4.17 -7.17 1.57
CA SER A 206 4.17 -7.99 2.77
C SER A 206 5.41 -7.87 3.66
N PHE A 207 6.44 -7.15 3.20
CA PHE A 207 7.66 -6.80 3.94
C PHE A 207 7.64 -5.34 4.41
N GLY A 208 6.55 -4.60 4.14
CA GLY A 208 6.43 -3.20 4.48
C GLY A 208 7.24 -2.27 3.57
N GLN A 209 7.68 -2.77 2.41
CA GLN A 209 8.34 -1.96 1.40
C GLN A 209 7.31 -1.05 0.72
N LEU A 210 7.75 0.18 0.47
CA LEU A 210 6.96 1.23 -0.15
C LEU A 210 7.20 1.27 -1.65
N GLY A 211 6.14 1.55 -2.39
CA GLY A 211 6.25 1.83 -3.81
C GLY A 211 6.96 3.12 -4.12
N PRO A 212 7.45 3.29 -5.37
CA PRO A 212 8.14 4.50 -5.80
C PRO A 212 7.32 5.76 -5.53
N THR A 213 6.05 5.80 -5.96
CA THR A 213 5.27 7.04 -5.92
C THR A 213 5.02 7.54 -4.48
N ILE A 214 4.73 6.63 -3.55
CA ILE A 214 4.55 6.99 -2.14
C ILE A 214 5.88 7.25 -1.42
N THR A 215 6.96 6.61 -1.86
CA THR A 215 8.31 6.91 -1.35
C THR A 215 8.71 8.33 -1.72
N ASP A 216 8.53 8.73 -2.98
CA ASP A 216 8.84 10.09 -3.45
C ASP A 216 7.98 11.14 -2.73
N LEU A 217 6.70 10.84 -2.44
CA LEU A 217 5.85 11.73 -1.64
C LEU A 217 6.40 11.95 -0.23
N LEU A 218 6.85 10.89 0.43
CA LEU A 218 7.26 10.93 1.85
C LEU A 218 8.69 11.41 2.06
N HIS A 219 9.60 11.05 1.15
CA HIS A 219 11.02 11.33 1.27
C HIS A 219 11.50 12.47 0.37
N GLY A 220 10.66 12.93 -0.56
CA GLY A 220 11.07 13.79 -1.65
C GLY A 220 11.70 12.97 -2.78
N PRO A 221 11.96 13.60 -3.94
CA PRO A 221 12.65 12.94 -5.03
C PRO A 221 14.02 12.43 -4.56
N ASN A 222 14.37 11.19 -4.89
CA ASN A 222 15.72 10.67 -4.67
C ASN A 222 16.72 11.56 -5.44
N THR A 223 17.39 12.48 -4.73
CA THR A 223 18.51 13.29 -5.25
C THR A 223 19.80 12.50 -5.24
#